data_AF-U6F0L4-F1
#
_entry.id   AF-U6F0L4-F1
#
_cell.length_a   1.000
_cell.length_b   1.000
_cell.length_c   1.000
_cell.angle_alpha   90.00
_cell.angle_beta   90.00
_cell.angle_gamma   90.00
#
_symmetry.space_group_name_H-M   'P 1'
#
loop_
_entity.id
_entity.type
_entity.pdbx_description
1 polymer ?
#
loop_
_entity_poly.entity_id
_entity_poly.type
_entity_poly.pdbx_seq_one_letter_code
_entity_poly.pdbx_strand_id
1 'polypeptide(L)' 'MNRFPVVFDLPHSGTTITAEMADALLPTAVLANTDWFLRELYDFLPGLGFTVLENNF' A
#
# COMPACT_ATOMS: atom_id res chain seq x y z
N MET A 1 11.14 6.61 -16.50
CA MET A 1 12.52 6.45 -15.98
C MET A 1 12.64 7.41 -14.80
N ASN A 2 13.03 6.92 -13.62
CA ASN A 2 13.00 7.72 -12.39
C ASN A 2 14.18 8.70 -12.38
N ARG A 3 13.95 9.94 -11.93
CA ARG A 3 14.87 11.07 -12.11
C ARG A 3 15.68 11.39 -10.85
N PHE A 4 15.17 11.06 -9.67
CA PHE A 4 15.77 11.40 -8.39
C PHE A 4 16.16 10.15 -7.59
N PRO A 5 17.24 10.21 -6.79
CA PRO A 5 17.67 9.10 -5.94
C PRO A 5 16.87 9.09 -4.62
N VAL A 6 15.55 9.19 -4.72
CA VAL A 6 14.62 9.11 -3.59
C VAL A 6 13.61 8.00 -3.88
N VAL A 7 13.40 7.16 -2.87
CA VAL A 7 12.46 6.04 -2.90
C VAL A 7 11.44 6.25 -1.79
N PHE A 8 10.17 6.19 -2.15
CA PHE A 8 9.06 6.15 -1.21
C PHE A 8 8.58 4.70 -1.10
N ASP A 9 8.43 4.22 0.13
CA ASP A 9 7.88 2.89 0.41
C ASP A 9 6.54 3.05 1.13
N LEU A 10 5.49 2.49 0.54
CA LEU A 10 4.12 2.48 1.07
C LEU A 10 3.75 1.04 1.49
N PRO A 11 4.31 0.50 2.60
CA PRO A 11 4.18 -0.91 2.94
C PRO A 11 2.74 -1.32 3.32
N HIS A 12 1.90 -0.35 3.70
CA HIS A 12 0.51 -0.56 4.09
C HIS A 12 -0.50 -0.03 3.05
N SER A 13 -0.07 0.11 1.80
CA SER A 13 -0.96 0.50 0.69
C SER A 13 -1.85 -0.62 0.17
N GLY A 14 -1.63 -1.86 0.64
CA GLY A 14 -2.44 -3.03 0.33
C GLY A 14 -3.78 -2.97 1.04
N THR A 15 -4.86 -3.20 0.31
CA THR A 15 -6.23 -3.23 0.83
C THR A 15 -6.89 -4.59 0.62
N THR A 16 -6.14 -5.60 0.17
CA THR A 16 -6.66 -6.87 -0.32
C THR A 16 -6.19 -8.03 0.56
N ILE A 17 -7.10 -8.52 1.39
CA ILE A 17 -6.87 -9.76 2.14
C ILE A 17 -6.87 -10.94 1.16
N THR A 18 -5.78 -11.70 1.12
CA THR A 18 -5.70 -12.92 0.30
C THR A 18 -6.63 -14.00 0.85
N ALA A 19 -7.00 -14.99 0.03
CA ALA A 19 -7.86 -16.09 0.49
C ALA A 19 -7.25 -16.83 1.72
N GLU A 20 -5.95 -17.08 1.69
CA GLU A 20 -5.23 -17.71 2.81
C GLU A 20 -5.30 -16.87 4.11
N MET A 21 -5.18 -15.55 4.00
CA MET A 21 -5.31 -14.65 5.15
C MET A 21 -6.75 -14.59 5.67
N ALA A 22 -7.74 -14.64 4.78
CA ALA A 22 -9.15 -14.66 5.14
C ALA A 22 -9.51 -15.96 5.89
N ASP A 23 -8.97 -17.10 5.46
CA ASP A 23 -9.18 -18.39 6.12
C ASP A 23 -8.56 -18.44 7.53
N ALA A 24 -7.48 -17.68 7.75
CA ALA A 24 -6.81 -17.54 9.05
C ALA A 24 -7.37 -16.41 9.94
N LEU A 25 -8.36 -15.65 9.45
CA LEU A 25 -8.86 -14.48 10.17
C LEU A 25 -9.66 -14.91 11.41
N LEU A 26 -9.37 -14.28 12.55
CA LEU A 26 -10.21 -14.49 13.73
C LEU A 26 -11.63 -13.96 13.46
N PRO A 27 -12.70 -14.64 13.92
CA PRO A 27 -14.07 -14.16 13.73
C PRO A 27 -14.34 -12.78 14.34
N THR A 28 -13.50 -12.34 15.27
CA THR A 28 -13.58 -11.05 15.96
C THR A 28 -12.58 -10.01 15.44
N ALA A 29 -11.81 -10.32 14.40
CA ALA A 29 -10.83 -9.39 13.85
C ALA A 29 -11.54 -8.19 13.21
N VAL A 30 -11.01 -6.99 13.47
CA VAL A 30 -11.47 -5.74 12.86
C VAL A 30 -10.35 -5.20 11.98
N LEU A 31 -10.68 -4.84 10.74
CA LEU A 31 -9.75 -4.25 9.78
C LEU A 31 -9.60 -2.74 10.05
N ALA A 32 -9.00 -2.42 11.20
CA ALA A 32 -8.95 -1.06 11.74
C ALA A 32 -7.88 -0.15 11.12
N ASN A 33 -7.07 -0.64 10.16
CA ASN A 33 -6.04 0.18 9.54
C ASN A 33 -6.64 1.45 8.92
N THR A 34 -5.89 2.54 8.86
CA THR A 34 -6.33 3.84 8.30
C THR A 34 -5.64 4.19 6.98
N ASP A 35 -4.74 3.31 6.53
CA ASP A 35 -3.81 3.55 5.42
C ASP A 35 -4.43 3.22 4.05
N TRP A 36 -5.74 2.96 4.00
CA TRP A 36 -6.47 2.55 2.80
C TRP A 36 -6.28 3.46 1.60
N PHE A 37 -6.01 4.75 1.83
CA PHE A 37 -5.91 5.77 0.79
C PHE A 37 -4.48 6.25 0.52
N LEU A 38 -3.45 5.54 1.02
CA LEU A 38 -2.07 5.96 0.79
C LEU A 38 -1.72 6.02 -0.70
N ARG A 39 -2.29 5.14 -1.54
CA ARG A 39 -2.03 5.13 -2.98
C ARG A 39 -2.56 6.38 -3.65
N GLU A 40 -3.81 6.72 -3.36
CA GLU A 40 -4.49 7.90 -3.89
C GLU A 40 -3.87 9.19 -3.35
N LEU A 41 -3.46 9.21 -2.09
CA LEU A 41 -2.82 10.37 -1.48
C LEU A 41 -1.47 10.70 -2.12
N TYR A 42 -0.73 9.68 -2.58
CA TYR A 42 0.65 9.81 -3.07
C TYR A 42 0.83 9.49 -4.56
N ASP A 43 -0.26 9.38 -5.33
CA ASP A 43 -0.25 9.03 -6.76
C ASP A 43 0.55 10.02 -7.65
N PHE A 44 0.82 11.23 -7.13
CA PHE A 44 1.59 12.27 -7.79
C PHE A 44 3.09 11.99 -7.82
N LEU A 45 3.62 11.13 -6.93
CA LEU A 45 5.06 10.92 -6.76
C LEU A 45 5.76 10.35 -8.00
N PRO A 46 5.22 9.33 -8.70
CA PRO A 46 5.78 8.87 -9.97
C PRO A 46 5.81 9.97 -11.03
N GLY A 47 4.79 10.85 -11.07
CA GLY A 47 4.72 12.00 -11.98
C GLY A 47 5.82 13.04 -11.74
N LEU A 48 6.32 13.15 -10.51
CA LEU A 48 7.47 13.98 -10.16
C LEU A 48 8.83 13.35 -10.50
N GLY A 49 8.85 12.07 -10.87
CA GLY A 49 10.06 11.31 -11.21
C GLY A 49 10.69 10.57 -10.03
N PHE A 50 9.92 10.31 -8.97
CA PHE A 50 10.36 9.48 -7.84
C PHE A 50 10.07 8.00 -8.07
N THR A 51 10.80 7.14 -7.35
CA THR A 51 10.49 5.71 -7.27
C THR A 51 9.51 5.48 -6.12
N VAL A 52 8.46 4.71 -6.35
CA VAL A 52 7.49 4.31 -5.30
C VAL A 52 7.42 2.78 -5.25
N LEU A 53 7.49 2.22 -4.05
CA LEU A 53 7.19 0.82 -3.74
C LEU A 53 5.83 0.77 -3.04
N GLU A 54 4.99 -0.19 -3.43
CA GLU A 54 3.63 -0.33 -2.91
C GLU A 54 3.37 -1.80 -2.60
N ASN A 55 2.66 -2.04 -1.49
CA ASN A 55 2.09 -3.34 -1.20
C ASN A 55 0.73 -3.47 -1.92
N ASN A 56 0.47 -4.60 -2.57
CA ASN A 56 -0.77 -4.86 -3.29
C ASN A 56 -1.75 -5.76 -2.53
N PHE A 57 -1.37 -6.25 -1.35
CA PHE A 57 -2.13 -7.23 -0.56
C PHE A 57 -2.25 -6.77 0.89
#